data_AF-A0A2L0D3Q2-F1
#
_entry.id   AF-A0A2L0D3Q2-F1
#
_cell.length_a   1.000
_cell.length_b   1.000
_cell.length_c   1.000
_cell.angle_alpha   90.00
_cell.angle_beta   90.00
_cell.angle_gamma   90.00
#
_symmetry.space_group_name_H-M   'P 1'
#
loop_
_entity.id
_entity.type
_entity.pdbx_description
1 polymer ?
#
loop_
_entity_poly.entity_id
_entity_poly.type
_entity_poly.pdbx_seq_one_letter_code
_entity_poly.pdbx_strand_id
1 'polypeptide(L)'
;MAKFAPTGQSVEELISSLKTNRQQDEARQLLGLYQKVSQEEAVVWYPGIIGFGNYHYRYETGHEGDSPQLSFAPRQAKITLYIDQDLPNRASRLENLGKYKTAVGCVYVNKLADIHLDVLEDILTLSLEHLNKKIETEKE
;
A
#
# COMPACT_ATOMS: atom_id res chain seq x y z
N MET A 1 -14.75 0.38 -16.90
CA MET A 1 -13.67 -0.17 -16.05
C MET A 1 -14.08 0.01 -14.60
N ALA A 2 -14.04 -1.05 -13.80
CA ALA A 2 -14.27 -0.95 -12.37
C ALA A 2 -13.24 0.02 -11.77
N LYS A 3 -13.70 0.96 -10.95
CA LYS A 3 -12.83 1.84 -10.18
C LYS A 3 -12.24 0.96 -9.08
N PHE A 4 -10.94 0.65 -9.14
CA PHE A 4 -10.22 -0.16 -8.15
C PHE A 4 -10.58 -1.66 -8.13
N ALA A 5 -10.03 -2.41 -9.09
CA ALA A 5 -10.18 -3.87 -9.17
C ALA A 5 -8.89 -4.52 -9.71
N PRO A 6 -8.65 -5.82 -9.43
CA PRO A 6 -7.58 -6.59 -10.05
C PRO A 6 -7.65 -6.55 -11.57
N THR A 7 -6.51 -6.44 -12.22
CA THR A 7 -6.42 -6.21 -13.68
C THR A 7 -5.91 -7.43 -14.47
N GLY A 8 -5.29 -8.40 -13.81
CA GLY A 8 -4.58 -9.51 -14.46
C GLY A 8 -3.23 -9.12 -15.09
N GLN A 9 -2.85 -7.83 -15.07
CA GLN A 9 -1.51 -7.39 -15.45
C GLN A 9 -0.49 -7.99 -14.49
N SER A 10 0.65 -8.47 -15.00
CA SER A 10 1.71 -8.93 -14.12
C SER A 10 2.41 -7.76 -13.43
N VAL A 11 2.89 -8.01 -12.20
CA VAL A 11 3.62 -7.01 -11.42
C VAL A 11 4.92 -6.59 -12.13
N GLU A 12 5.62 -7.54 -12.75
CA GLU A 12 6.86 -7.26 -13.47
C GLU A 12 6.62 -6.42 -14.74
N GLU A 13 5.52 -6.65 -15.47
CA GLU A 13 5.14 -5.78 -16.59
C GLU A 13 4.85 -4.35 -16.12
N LEU A 14 4.14 -4.18 -15.00
CA LEU A 14 3.89 -2.86 -14.42
C LEU A 14 5.20 -2.18 -14.03
N ILE A 15 6.09 -2.87 -13.32
CA ILE A 15 7.39 -2.34 -12.90
C ILE A 15 8.23 -1.99 -14.14
N SER A 16 8.34 -2.88 -15.11
CA SER A 16 9.12 -2.67 -16.34
C SER A 16 8.59 -1.50 -17.19
N SER A 17 7.30 -1.16 -17.06
CA SER A 17 6.71 0.00 -17.74
C SER A 17 7.10 1.35 -17.13
N LEU A 18 7.74 1.37 -15.94
CA LEU A 18 8.21 2.60 -15.31
C LEU A 18 9.38 3.22 -16.09
N LYS A 19 9.40 4.55 -16.14
CA LYS A 19 10.26 5.32 -17.06
C LYS A 19 11.76 5.19 -16.81
N THR A 20 12.18 4.93 -15.57
CA THR A 20 13.59 4.99 -15.18
C THR A 20 13.98 3.77 -14.37
N ASN A 21 15.22 3.29 -14.53
CA ASN A 21 15.74 2.16 -13.75
C ASN A 21 15.60 2.38 -12.25
N ARG A 22 15.84 3.61 -11.78
CA ARG A 22 15.64 3.96 -10.37
C ARG A 22 14.23 3.63 -9.89
N GLN A 23 13.20 4.02 -10.64
CA GLN A 23 11.81 3.74 -10.26
C GLN A 23 11.52 2.24 -10.26
N GLN A 24 12.10 1.50 -11.21
CA GLN A 24 11.95 0.04 -11.27
C GLN A 24 12.59 -0.62 -10.05
N ASP A 25 13.81 -0.22 -9.70
CA ASP A 25 14.56 -0.74 -8.55
C ASP A 25 13.88 -0.38 -7.23
N GLU A 26 13.36 0.85 -7.11
CA GLU A 26 12.56 1.29 -5.97
C GLU A 26 11.25 0.50 -5.85
N ALA A 27 10.57 0.25 -6.97
CA ALA A 27 9.35 -0.56 -6.97
C ALA A 27 9.63 -2.03 -6.59
N ARG A 28 10.75 -2.61 -7.05
CA ARG A 28 11.17 -3.97 -6.66
C ARG A 28 11.56 -4.07 -5.18
N GLN A 29 12.20 -3.05 -4.63
CA GLN A 29 12.51 -2.99 -3.20
C GLN A 29 11.22 -2.95 -2.35
N LEU A 30 10.26 -2.10 -2.73
CA LEU A 30 8.96 -2.06 -2.07
C LEU A 30 8.18 -3.36 -2.24
N LEU A 31 8.23 -3.96 -3.42
CA LEU A 31 7.61 -5.26 -3.67
C LEU A 31 8.11 -6.29 -2.66
N GLY A 32 9.44 -6.46 -2.53
CA GLY A 32 10.02 -7.40 -1.58
C GLY A 32 9.67 -7.09 -0.11
N LEU A 33 9.68 -5.81 0.27
CA LEU A 33 9.30 -5.39 1.62
C LEU A 33 7.84 -5.72 1.93
N TYR A 34 6.93 -5.36 1.02
CA TYR A 34 5.50 -5.61 1.22
C TYR A 34 5.20 -7.11 1.24
N GLN A 35 5.79 -7.92 0.36
CA GLN A 35 5.64 -9.39 0.40
C GLN A 35 6.14 -9.97 1.72
N LYS A 36 7.27 -9.48 2.23
CA LYS A 36 7.82 -9.91 3.52
C LYS A 36 6.84 -9.61 4.66
N VAL A 37 6.20 -8.45 4.67
CA VAL A 37 5.28 -8.08 5.74
C VAL A 37 3.93 -8.77 5.59
N SER A 38 3.36 -8.78 4.37
CA SER A 38 2.04 -9.36 4.12
C SER A 38 2.01 -10.87 4.12
N GLN A 39 3.13 -11.53 3.79
CA GLN A 39 3.19 -12.96 3.46
C GLN A 39 2.26 -13.34 2.28
N GLU A 40 1.96 -12.38 1.41
CA GLU A 40 1.02 -12.51 0.30
C GLU A 40 1.68 -12.19 -1.04
N GLU A 41 1.20 -12.83 -2.11
CA GLU A 41 1.61 -12.49 -3.46
C GLU A 41 1.02 -11.13 -3.90
N ALA A 42 1.77 -10.43 -4.73
CA ALA A 42 1.38 -9.11 -5.22
C ALA A 42 0.45 -9.22 -6.43
N VAL A 43 -0.63 -8.43 -6.42
CA VAL A 43 -1.58 -8.33 -7.53
C VAL A 43 -1.65 -6.90 -8.03
N VAL A 44 -1.77 -6.71 -9.35
CA VAL A 44 -1.96 -5.37 -9.94
C VAL A 44 -3.45 -5.00 -9.97
N TRP A 45 -3.77 -3.91 -9.29
CA TRP A 45 -5.07 -3.27 -9.24
C TRP A 45 -5.10 -1.99 -10.08
N TYR A 46 -6.24 -1.70 -10.70
CA TYR A 46 -6.42 -0.48 -11.46
C TYR A 46 -6.53 0.75 -10.52
N PRO A 47 -5.88 1.89 -10.81
CA PRO A 47 -4.96 2.17 -11.92
C PRO A 47 -3.48 2.12 -11.49
N GLY A 48 -2.83 0.97 -11.72
CA GLY A 48 -1.39 0.79 -11.50
C GLY A 48 -1.01 0.77 -10.02
N ILE A 49 -1.78 0.04 -9.22
CA ILE A 49 -1.60 -0.15 -7.79
C ILE A 49 -1.13 -1.59 -7.59
N ILE A 50 -0.09 -1.78 -6.80
CA ILE A 50 0.38 -3.10 -6.38
C ILE A 50 -0.23 -3.35 -5.01
N GLY A 51 -1.11 -4.34 -4.92
CA GLY A 51 -1.83 -4.72 -3.71
C GLY A 51 -1.41 -6.11 -3.23
N PHE A 52 -1.53 -6.32 -1.92
CA PHE A 52 -1.14 -7.54 -1.21
C PHE A 52 -2.27 -7.98 -0.30
N GLY A 53 -2.61 -9.27 -0.36
CA GLY A 53 -3.80 -9.81 0.27
C GLY A 53 -5.08 -9.19 -0.30
N ASN A 54 -6.22 -9.63 0.22
CA ASN A 54 -7.53 -9.08 -0.12
C ASN A 54 -8.48 -9.20 1.06
N TYR A 55 -9.30 -8.19 1.29
CA TYR A 55 -10.41 -8.26 2.23
C TYR A 55 -11.67 -7.63 1.61
N HIS A 56 -12.81 -8.18 2.00
CA HIS A 56 -14.11 -7.64 1.65
C HIS A 56 -14.58 -6.72 2.78
N TYR A 57 -14.93 -5.48 2.45
CA TYR A 57 -15.49 -4.53 3.41
C TYR A 57 -16.97 -4.31 3.12
N ARG A 58 -17.75 -4.03 4.17
CA ARG A 58 -19.17 -3.69 4.07
C ARG A 58 -19.52 -2.57 5.04
N TYR A 59 -19.95 -1.44 4.51
CA TYR A 59 -20.42 -0.31 5.29
C TYR A 59 -21.86 -0.51 5.76
N GLU A 60 -22.23 0.13 6.87
CA GLU A 60 -23.60 0.14 7.39
C GLU A 60 -24.63 0.67 6.37
N THR A 61 -24.19 1.51 5.43
CA THR A 61 -25.03 2.03 4.33
C THR A 61 -25.33 0.98 3.25
N GLY A 62 -24.80 -0.24 3.37
CA GLY A 62 -24.96 -1.33 2.40
C GLY A 62 -23.96 -1.28 1.23
N HIS A 63 -23.00 -0.35 1.24
CA HIS A 63 -21.92 -0.31 0.26
C HIS A 63 -20.83 -1.31 0.64
N GLU A 64 -20.45 -2.19 -0.29
CA GLU A 64 -19.42 -3.20 -0.08
C GLU A 64 -18.47 -3.30 -1.27
N GLY A 65 -17.32 -3.93 -1.05
CA GLY A 65 -16.34 -4.15 -2.09
C GLY A 65 -15.07 -4.82 -1.58
N ASP A 66 -14.16 -5.07 -2.50
CA ASP A 66 -12.88 -5.71 -2.22
C ASP A 66 -11.74 -4.68 -2.23
N SER A 67 -10.76 -4.88 -1.36
CA SER A 67 -9.58 -4.03 -1.27
C SER A 67 -8.36 -4.83 -0.84
N PRO A 68 -7.15 -4.49 -1.33
CA PRO A 68 -5.94 -5.10 -0.79
C PRO A 68 -5.71 -4.67 0.66
N GLN A 69 -5.11 -5.56 1.46
CA GLN A 69 -4.80 -5.28 2.86
C GLN A 69 -3.65 -4.27 2.99
N LEU A 70 -2.62 -4.43 2.14
CA LEU A 70 -1.53 -3.47 1.99
C LEU A 70 -1.40 -3.12 0.52
N SER A 71 -1.06 -1.87 0.20
CA SER A 71 -0.81 -1.48 -1.19
C SER A 71 0.10 -0.27 -1.34
N PHE A 72 0.71 -0.15 -2.52
CA PHE A 72 1.40 1.04 -2.97
C PHE A 72 1.23 1.26 -4.47
N ALA A 73 1.53 2.46 -4.96
CA ALA A 73 1.56 2.76 -6.39
C ALA A 73 2.89 3.43 -6.76
N PRO A 74 3.73 2.79 -7.59
CA PRO A 74 4.95 3.40 -8.10
C PRO A 74 4.60 4.34 -9.28
N ARG A 75 4.14 5.56 -8.98
CA ARG A 75 3.73 6.50 -10.04
C ARG A 75 4.92 7.28 -10.60
N GLN A 76 4.74 7.86 -11.79
CA GLN A 76 5.81 8.57 -12.50
C GLN A 76 6.49 9.68 -11.69
N ALA A 77 5.76 10.41 -10.84
CA ALA A 77 6.31 11.54 -10.09
C ALA A 77 6.68 11.19 -8.64
N LYS A 78 5.97 10.23 -8.04
CA LYS A 78 6.03 9.92 -6.62
C LYS A 78 5.53 8.49 -6.37
N ILE A 79 6.08 7.87 -5.35
CA ILE A 79 5.55 6.65 -4.76
C ILE A 79 4.38 7.06 -3.86
N THR A 80 3.23 6.44 -4.05
CA THR A 80 2.10 6.55 -3.13
C THR A 80 2.07 5.30 -2.26
N LEU A 81 2.16 5.47 -0.95
CA LEU A 81 1.92 4.43 0.04
C LEU A 81 0.48 4.62 0.57
N TYR A 82 -0.32 3.57 0.52
CA TYR A 82 -1.67 3.59 1.09
C TYR A 82 -1.58 3.10 2.53
N ILE A 83 -1.75 4.03 3.47
CA ILE A 83 -1.70 3.79 4.91
C ILE A 83 -2.98 4.37 5.49
N ASP A 84 -3.76 3.52 6.15
CA ASP A 84 -5.04 3.87 6.75
C ASP A 84 -4.89 5.13 7.61
N GLN A 85 -5.87 6.04 7.52
CA GLN A 85 -5.91 7.26 8.32
C GLN A 85 -6.18 6.96 9.80
N ASP A 86 -6.89 5.86 10.07
CA ASP A 86 -7.32 5.44 11.41
C ASP A 86 -6.26 4.57 12.10
N LEU A 87 -5.10 4.36 11.44
CA LEU A 87 -3.97 3.65 12.03
C LEU A 87 -3.58 4.29 13.38
N PRO A 88 -3.54 3.52 14.48
CA PRO A 88 -3.16 4.05 15.78
C PRO A 88 -1.77 4.70 15.76
N ASN A 89 -1.65 5.90 16.33
CA ASN A 89 -0.41 6.67 16.40
C ASN A 89 0.22 7.00 15.02
N ARG A 90 -0.57 7.02 13.94
CA ARG A 90 -0.11 7.30 12.57
C ARG A 90 0.80 8.52 12.49
N ALA A 91 0.43 9.65 13.10
CA ALA A 91 1.21 10.88 13.03
C ALA A 91 2.63 10.71 13.58
N SER A 92 2.77 10.12 14.77
CA SER A 92 4.07 9.88 15.42
C SER A 92 4.93 8.87 14.64
N ARG A 93 4.31 7.85 14.04
CA ARG A 93 5.02 6.89 13.19
C ARG A 93 5.53 7.53 11.91
N LEU A 94 4.68 8.31 11.25
CA LEU A 94 5.06 9.01 10.04
C LEU A 94 6.16 10.04 10.29
N GLU A 95 6.18 10.72 11.44
CA GLU A 95 7.27 11.65 11.80
C GLU A 95 8.67 11.01 11.69
N ASN A 96 8.78 9.73 12.03
CA ASN A 96 10.03 8.98 11.96
C ASN A 96 10.30 8.38 10.56
N LEU A 97 9.34 8.43 9.64
CA LEU A 97 9.48 7.83 8.31
C LEU A 97 10.51 8.59 7.46
N GLY A 98 10.72 9.88 7.69
CA GLY A 98 11.63 10.73 6.92
C GLY A 98 10.89 11.82 6.14
N LYS A 99 11.21 12.00 4.86
CA LYS A 99 10.61 13.07 4.03
C LYS A 99 9.43 12.53 3.22
N TYR A 100 8.23 12.96 3.59
CA TYR A 100 7.00 12.58 2.92
C TYR A 100 6.01 13.76 2.85
N LYS A 101 4.94 13.58 2.09
CA LYS A 101 3.74 14.43 2.14
C LYS A 101 2.52 13.56 2.39
N THR A 102 1.62 13.98 3.27
CA THR A 102 0.36 13.27 3.53
C THR A 102 -0.83 13.94 2.83
N ALA A 103 -1.76 13.11 2.38
CA ALA A 103 -3.17 13.45 2.24
C ALA A 103 -3.97 12.58 3.22
N VAL A 104 -5.30 12.69 3.18
CA VAL A 104 -6.24 11.99 4.08
C VAL A 104 -5.87 10.51 4.29
N GLY A 105 -5.89 9.69 3.23
CA GLY A 105 -5.53 8.26 3.29
C GLY A 105 -4.27 7.85 2.51
N CYS A 106 -3.39 8.79 2.16
CA CYS A 106 -2.23 8.50 1.32
C CYS A 106 -0.98 9.20 1.83
N VAL A 107 0.15 8.50 1.74
CA VAL A 107 1.49 9.05 2.01
C VAL A 107 2.27 9.07 0.70
N TYR A 108 2.85 10.21 0.38
CA TYR A 108 3.59 10.44 -0.85
C TYR A 108 5.07 10.58 -0.55
N VAL A 109 5.87 9.78 -1.25
CA VAL A 109 7.33 9.74 -1.13
C VAL A 109 7.94 9.99 -2.51
N ASN A 110 8.96 10.84 -2.60
CA ASN A 110 9.57 11.17 -3.90
C ASN A 110 10.51 10.06 -4.40
N LYS A 111 11.28 9.46 -3.48
CA LYS A 111 12.26 8.40 -3.71
C LYS A 111 12.47 7.62 -2.42
N LEU A 112 12.89 6.35 -2.49
CA LEU A 112 13.08 5.54 -1.28
C LEU A 112 14.18 6.08 -0.38
N ALA A 113 15.22 6.71 -0.94
CA ALA A 113 16.29 7.33 -0.16
C ALA A 113 15.83 8.50 0.73
N ASP A 114 14.60 8.98 0.56
CA ASP A 114 14.01 10.01 1.42
C ASP A 114 13.36 9.44 2.68
N ILE A 115 13.22 8.10 2.79
CA ILE A 115 12.53 7.43 3.89
C ILE A 115 13.35 6.32 4.53
N HIS A 116 13.00 5.98 5.76
CA HIS A 116 13.54 4.88 6.55
C HIS A 116 12.73 3.60 6.29
N LEU A 117 13.34 2.60 5.64
CA LEU A 117 12.65 1.36 5.26
C LEU A 117 12.28 0.47 6.44
N ASP A 118 13.08 0.50 7.51
CA ASP A 118 12.81 -0.12 8.81
C ASP A 118 11.55 0.48 9.45
N VAL A 119 11.44 1.81 9.46
CA VAL A 119 10.23 2.49 9.95
C VAL A 119 9.02 2.19 9.07
N LEU A 120 9.21 2.09 7.75
CA LEU A 120 8.14 1.66 6.86
C LEU A 120 7.68 0.23 7.16
N GLU A 121 8.61 -0.70 7.40
CA GLU A 121 8.30 -2.08 7.78
C GLU A 121 7.41 -2.14 9.03
N ASP A 122 7.77 -1.39 10.07
CA ASP A 122 6.99 -1.29 11.31
C ASP A 122 5.58 -0.74 11.06
N ILE A 123 5.45 0.30 10.22
CA ILE A 123 4.16 0.89 9.85
C ILE A 123 3.29 -0.13 9.12
N LEU A 124 3.86 -0.88 8.18
CA LEU A 124 3.12 -1.88 7.40
C LEU A 124 2.64 -3.03 8.29
N THR A 125 3.49 -3.51 9.19
CA THR A 125 3.15 -4.57 10.15
C THR A 125 1.96 -4.16 11.01
N LEU A 126 2.03 -2.96 11.59
CA LEU A 126 0.94 -2.42 12.41
C LEU A 126 -0.33 -2.15 11.60
N SER A 127 -0.19 -1.73 10.34
CA SER A 127 -1.35 -1.52 9.45
C SER A 127 -2.10 -2.81 9.19
N LEU A 128 -1.36 -3.89 8.93
CA LEU A 128 -1.94 -5.21 8.72
C LEU A 128 -2.62 -5.75 9.98
N GLU A 129 -1.97 -5.64 11.14
CA GLU A 129 -2.54 -6.04 12.43
C GLU A 129 -3.82 -5.25 12.76
N HIS A 130 -3.80 -3.93 12.55
CA HIS A 130 -4.95 -3.07 12.80
C HIS A 130 -6.13 -3.44 11.89
N LEU A 131 -5.87 -3.64 10.60
CA LEU A 131 -6.88 -4.05 9.64
C LEU A 131 -7.50 -5.40 10.00
N ASN A 132 -6.69 -6.39 10.38
CA ASN A 132 -7.19 -7.71 10.76
C ASN A 132 -8.12 -7.63 11.98
N LYS A 133 -7.78 -6.80 12.99
CA LYS A 133 -8.65 -6.56 14.15
C LYS A 133 -9.97 -5.89 13.75
N LYS A 134 -9.92 -4.93 12.83
CA LYS A 134 -11.13 -4.25 12.32
C LYS A 134 -12.05 -5.22 11.61
N ILE A 135 -11.51 -6.06 10.72
CA ILE A 135 -12.26 -7.10 10.00
C ILE A 135 -12.87 -8.12 10.96
N GLU A 136 -12.18 -8.48 12.04
CA GLU A 136 -12.71 -9.40 13.07
C GLU A 136 -13.87 -8.76 13.84
N THR A 137 -13.74 -7.50 14.22
CA THR A 137 -14.76 -6.76 14.98
C THR A 137 -16.04 -6.50 14.17
N GLU A 138 -15.93 -6.35 12.85
CA GLU A 138 -17.09 -6.15 11.95
C GLU A 138 -17.86 -7.45 11.64
N LYS A 139 -17.37 -8.61 12.08
CA LYS A 139 -18.03 -9.92 11.88
C LYS A 139 -18.93 -10.35 13.05
N GLU A 140 -18.87 -9.68 14.20
CA GLU A 140 -19.71 -9.92 15.39
C GLU A 140 -20.93 -8.99 15.42
#